data_AF-A0A368GSB1-F1
#
_entry.id   AF-A0A368GSB1-F1
#
_cell.length_a   1.000
_cell.length_b   1.000
_cell.length_c   1.000
_cell.angle_alpha   90.00
_cell.angle_beta   90.00
_cell.angle_gamma   90.00
#
_symmetry.space_group_name_H-M   'P 1'
#
loop_
_entity.id
_entity.type
_entity.pdbx_description
1 polymer ?
#
loop_
_entity_poly.entity_id
_entity_poly.type
_entity_poly.pdbx_seq_one_letter_code
_entity_poly.pdbx_strand_id
1 'polypeptide(L)'
;MPHTSHLRAHCGVNDYGLHLISSTSMVLVASYDHRELKWSYDNGKPFLEVHARAQRHQMTIRTPQAAYIYMLLNKLSGQSDG
;
A
#
# COMPACT_ATOMS: atom_id res chain seq x y z
N MET A 1 -19.49 7.55 11.10
CA MET A 1 -18.67 8.21 10.07
C MET A 1 -17.32 7.52 10.04
N PRO A 2 -16.86 6.95 8.91
CA PRO A 2 -15.50 6.42 8.82
C PRO A 2 -14.51 7.56 9.10
N HIS A 3 -13.54 7.30 9.99
CA HIS A 3 -12.50 8.26 10.30
C HIS A 3 -11.46 8.25 9.18
N THR A 4 -11.52 9.24 8.30
CA THR A 4 -10.49 9.45 7.28
C THR A 4 -9.36 10.25 7.89
N SER A 5 -8.17 9.66 7.94
CA SER A 5 -6.94 10.36 8.35
C SER A 5 -6.00 10.50 7.16
N HIS A 6 -5.18 11.55 7.16
CA HIS A 6 -4.15 11.80 6.15
C HIS A 6 -2.77 11.67 6.78
N LEU A 7 -1.91 10.88 6.16
CA LEU A 7 -0.53 10.68 6.60
C LEU A 7 0.41 10.90 5.40
N ARG A 8 1.42 11.75 5.58
CA ARG A 8 2.57 11.76 4.68
C ARG A 8 3.53 10.66 5.14
N ALA A 9 3.84 9.75 4.21
CA ALA A 9 4.62 8.57 4.51
C ALA A 9 5.59 8.23 3.37
N HIS A 10 6.70 7.60 3.73
CA HIS A 10 7.44 6.75 2.82
C HIS A 10 6.71 5.42 2.68
N CYS A 11 6.64 4.93 1.44
CA CYS A 11 6.03 3.66 1.09
C CYS A 11 7.14 2.65 0.78
N GLY A 12 7.42 1.75 1.71
CA GLY A 12 8.37 0.66 1.52
C GLY A 12 7.67 -0.58 0.99
N VAL A 13 8.25 -1.22 -0.02
CA VAL A 13 7.78 -2.50 -0.54
C VAL A 13 8.96 -3.48 -0.57
N ASN A 14 8.77 -4.66 0.01
CA ASN A 14 9.74 -5.74 -0.03
C ASN A 14 9.06 -7.11 -0.19
N ASP A 15 9.82 -8.18 -0.03
CA ASP A 15 9.37 -9.58 -0.10
C ASP A 15 8.43 -9.99 1.04
N TYR A 16 8.36 -9.21 2.13
CA TYR A 16 7.38 -9.42 3.21
C TYR A 16 6.06 -8.68 2.95
N GLY A 17 6.09 -7.49 2.34
CA GLY A 17 4.86 -6.73 2.10
C GLY A 17 5.04 -5.23 1.89
N LEU A 18 4.05 -4.48 2.37
CA LEU A 18 3.94 -3.01 2.26
C LEU A 18 4.11 -2.36 3.64
N HIS A 19 4.96 -1.34 3.71
CA HIS A 19 5.33 -0.65 4.94
C HIS A 19 5.09 0.85 4.81
N LEU A 20 4.37 1.43 5.76
CA LEU A 20 4.14 2.86 5.84
C LEU A 20 4.99 3.44 6.97
N ILE A 21 5.93 4.31 6.59
CA ILE A 21 6.85 4.97 7.52
C ILE A 21 6.53 6.45 7.50
N SER A 22 6.25 7.05 8.67
CA SER A 22 5.97 8.50 8.77
C SER A 22 7.10 9.31 8.16
N SER A 23 6.80 10.22 7.22
CA SER A 23 7.84 11.05 6.62
C SER A 23 8.43 12.09 7.58
N THR A 24 7.70 12.41 8.65
CA THR A 24 8.13 13.42 9.64
C THR A 24 9.00 12.80 10.73
N SER A 25 8.60 11.64 11.25
CA SER A 25 9.25 11.02 12.42
C SER A 25 10.10 9.80 12.08
N MET A 26 10.01 9.29 10.84
CA MET A 26 10.61 8.02 10.41
C MET A 26 10.18 6.80 11.22
N VAL A 27 9.10 6.92 12.01
CA VAL A 27 8.49 5.80 12.74
C VAL A 27 7.71 4.92 11.77
N LEU A 28 7.87 3.60 11.89
CA LEU A 28 7.03 2.62 11.21
C LEU A 28 5.61 2.72 11.77
N VAL A 29 4.68 3.20 10.95
CA VAL A 29 3.28 3.41 11.34
C VAL A 29 2.46 2.15 11.12
N ALA A 30 2.72 1.45 10.01
CA ALA A 30 2.04 0.20 9.69
C ALA A 30 2.90 -0.68 8.80
N SER A 31 2.74 -1.99 8.96
CA SER A 31 3.36 -3.03 8.13
C SER A 31 2.27 -4.05 7.80
N TYR A 32 2.16 -4.40 6.53
CA TYR A 32 1.11 -5.29 6.03
C TYR A 32 1.75 -6.42 5.23
N ASP A 33 1.46 -7.66 5.60
CA ASP A 33 1.93 -8.86 4.91
C ASP A 33 1.24 -9.01 3.55
N HIS A 34 1.97 -9.48 2.53
CA HIS A 34 1.43 -9.73 1.20
C HIS A 34 0.13 -10.55 1.23
N ARG A 35 0.06 -11.63 2.02
CA ARG A 35 -1.10 -12.55 2.08
C ARG A 35 -2.40 -11.88 2.50
N GLU A 36 -2.28 -10.79 3.26
CA GLU A 36 -3.41 -10.04 3.82
C GLU A 36 -3.76 -8.81 2.98
N LEU A 37 -2.88 -8.44 2.05
CA LEU A 37 -3.02 -7.29 1.18
C LEU A 37 -3.73 -7.65 -0.12
N LYS A 38 -4.62 -6.75 -0.52
CA LYS A 38 -5.11 -6.61 -1.90
C LYS A 38 -4.88 -5.19 -2.35
N TRP A 39 -4.54 -5.02 -3.63
CA TRP A 39 -4.28 -3.72 -4.21
C TRP A 39 -4.84 -3.65 -5.62
N SER A 40 -5.21 -2.44 -6.03
CA SER A 40 -5.69 -2.15 -7.38
C SER A 40 -5.12 -0.83 -7.86
N TYR A 41 -4.64 -0.85 -9.10
CA TYR A 41 -4.16 0.33 -9.81
C TYR A 41 -4.87 0.43 -11.15
N ASP A 42 -5.29 1.64 -11.50
CA ASP A 42 -5.90 1.98 -12.78
C ASP A 42 -5.10 3.14 -13.37
N ASN A 43 -4.71 3.04 -14.64
CA ASN A 43 -3.96 4.07 -15.35
C ASN A 43 -4.70 5.42 -15.38
N GLY A 44 -6.03 5.43 -15.23
CA GLY A 44 -6.84 6.65 -15.11
C GLY A 44 -6.81 7.30 -13.72
N LYS A 45 -6.28 6.64 -12.69
CA LYS A 45 -6.29 7.10 -11.31
C LYS A 45 -4.88 7.54 -10.85
N PRO A 46 -4.74 8.70 -10.19
CA PRO A 46 -3.45 9.18 -9.67
C PRO A 46 -3.08 8.52 -8.33
N PHE A 47 -3.51 7.29 -8.09
CA PHE A 47 -3.32 6.59 -6.81
C PHE A 47 -3.44 5.08 -6.90
N LEU A 48 -2.87 4.41 -5.90
CA LEU A 48 -3.03 2.98 -5.63
C LEU A 48 -4.08 2.80 -4.52
N GLU A 49 -5.07 1.95 -4.75
CA GLU A 49 -6.01 1.50 -3.71
C GLU A 49 -5.42 0.27 -3.03
N VAL A 50 -5.45 0.25 -1.69
CA VAL A 50 -4.92 -0.86 -0.89
C VAL A 50 -5.93 -1.24 0.19
N HIS A 51 -6.18 -2.54 0.31
CA HIS A 51 -7.03 -3.13 1.32
C HIS A 51 -6.22 -4.17 2.11
N ALA A 52 -5.98 -3.88 3.39
CA ALA A 52 -5.35 -4.80 4.32
C ALA A 52 -6.45 -5.52 5.13
N ARG A 53 -6.69 -6.80 4.81
CA ARG A 53 -7.87 -7.54 5.27
C ARG A 53 -7.87 -7.78 6.78
N ALA A 54 -6.74 -8.18 7.36
CA ALA A 54 -6.67 -8.52 8.77
C ALA A 54 -6.87 -7.29 9.68
N GLN A 55 -6.32 -6.15 9.29
CA GLN A 55 -6.43 -4.88 10.02
C GLN A 55 -7.70 -4.11 9.63
N ARG A 56 -8.47 -4.57 8.64
CA ARG A 56 -9.65 -3.90 8.06
C ARG A 56 -9.35 -2.47 7.63
N HIS A 57 -8.12 -2.22 7.19
CA HIS A 57 -7.71 -0.91 6.69
C HIS A 57 -7.99 -0.82 5.19
N GLN A 58 -8.68 0.25 4.80
CA GLN A 58 -8.78 0.67 3.40
C GLN A 58 -8.07 2.00 3.28
N MET A 59 -7.14 2.08 2.33
CA MET A 59 -6.32 3.27 2.14
C MET A 59 -6.08 3.55 0.67
N THR A 60 -5.74 4.81 0.39
CA THR A 60 -5.37 5.28 -0.94
C THR A 60 -3.99 5.89 -0.87
N ILE A 61 -3.03 5.33 -1.61
CA ILE A 61 -1.67 5.86 -1.70
C ILE A 61 -1.61 6.78 -2.92
N ARG A 62 -1.60 8.09 -2.68
CA ARG A 62 -1.47 9.13 -3.70
C ARG A 62 0.00 9.45 -3.91
N THR A 63 0.54 9.08 -5.07
CA THR A 63 1.93 9.35 -5.45
C THR A 63 2.10 9.21 -6.96
N PRO A 64 2.96 10.00 -7.61
CA PRO A 64 3.35 9.79 -9.00
C PRO A 64 3.96 8.41 -9.27
N GLN A 65 4.40 7.71 -8.23
CA GLN A 65 5.04 6.40 -8.32
C GLN A 65 4.06 5.23 -8.20
N ALA A 66 2.74 5.47 -8.22
CA ALA A 66 1.72 4.45 -7.92
C ALA A 66 1.83 3.21 -8.82
N ALA A 67 2.08 3.40 -10.13
CA ALA A 67 2.29 2.32 -11.08
C ALA A 67 3.50 1.43 -10.71
N TYR A 68 4.61 2.03 -10.28
CA TYR A 68 5.80 1.28 -9.90
C TYR A 68 5.60 0.48 -8.61
N ILE A 69 4.89 1.05 -7.63
CA ILE A 69 4.53 0.34 -6.39
C ILE A 69 3.63 -0.85 -6.72
N TYR A 70 2.61 -0.66 -7.57
CA TYR A 70 1.74 -1.73 -8.05
C TYR A 70 2.53 -2.87 -8.72
N MET A 71 3.40 -2.54 -9.66
CA MET A 71 4.23 -3.52 -10.37
C MET A 71 5.14 -4.30 -9.40
N LEU A 72 5.72 -3.63 -8.40
CA LEU A 72 6.59 -4.28 -7.42
C LEU A 72 5.81 -5.19 -6.46
N LEU A 73 4.61 -4.78 -6.02
CA LEU A 73 3.73 -5.64 -5.22
C LEU A 73 3.32 -6.90 -6.01
N ASN A 74 2.93 -6.77 -7.28
CA ASN A 74 2.65 -7.93 -8.13
C ASN A 74 3.86 -8.86 -8.24
N LYS A 75 5.05 -8.29 -8.48
CA LYS A 75 6.28 -9.08 -8.62
C LYS A 75 6.66 -9.83 -7.34
N LEU A 76 6.57 -9.19 -6.18
CA LEU A 76 7.10 -9.74 -4.92
C LEU A 76 6.09 -10.56 -4.12
N SER A 77 4.80 -10.33 -4.32
CA SER A 77 3.77 -11.03 -3.54
C SER A 77 3.65 -12.52 -3.86
N GLY A 78 4.13 -12.95 -5.03
CA GLY A 78 3.90 -14.31 -5.53
C GLY A 78 2.42 -14.65 -5.70
N GLN A 79 1.51 -13.67 -5.59
CA GLN A 79 0.10 -13.83 -5.88
C GLN A 79 -0.03 -13.82 -7.40
N SER A 80 -0.15 -15.00 -8.00
CA SER A 80 -0.58 -15.12 -9.39
C SER A 80 -1.95 -14.45 -9.52
N ASP A 81 -2.14 -13.63 -10.54
CA ASP A 81 -3.48 -13.23 -10.97
C ASP A 81 -4.23 -14.54 -11.28
N GLY A 82 -5.15 -14.91 -10.40
CA GLY A 82 -6.00 -16.10 -10.54
C GLY A 82 -7.06 -15.91 -11.61
#